data_AF-A0A7J7J1Z1-F1
#
_entry.id   AF-A0A7J7J1Z1-F1
#
_cell.length_a   1.000
_cell.length_b   1.000
_cell.length_c   1.000
_cell.angle_alpha   90.00
_cell.angle_beta   90.00
_cell.angle_gamma   90.00
#
_symmetry.space_group_name_H-M   'P 1'
#
loop_
_entity.id
_entity.type
_entity.pdbx_description
1 polymer ?
#
loop_
_entity_poly.entity_id
_entity_poly.type
_entity_poly.pdbx_seq_one_letter_code
_entity_poly.pdbx_strand_id
1 'polypeptide(L)'
;MENISRRHQIVNMREPLLGHSEGLIGNQSENVGQAENYVGPRIIVKGKQPKGPVHDGITIIELKQCYRKLGLSRFTTCLPSQAWLVKDCCGIVCAVFTYLLIFYAFFVVNNVLIVPLEGYVSYKWINGVIYNIMSLLAFSSHVRAMLSDPGAVPKGNATKENIIRLGLKQGQIVYKCPKCVCIKPDRAHHCSVCGRCIKKMDHHCPWVNNCVGEGNQKYFALFTFQIYLYRVIPSSLVEQLL
;
A
#
# COMPACT_ATOMS: atom_id res chain seq x y z
N MET A 1 -37.09 22.54 5.08
CA MET A 1 -36.63 22.00 3.78
C MET A 1 -35.32 22.72 3.44
N GLU A 2 -34.27 22.52 4.25
CA GLU A 2 -33.19 21.58 3.93
C GLU A 2 -32.93 21.47 2.42
N ASN A 3 -31.83 22.08 1.96
CA ASN A 3 -31.15 21.50 0.81
C ASN A 3 -29.63 21.55 0.97
N ILE A 4 -29.08 20.37 0.70
CA ILE A 4 -27.75 19.88 1.01
C ILE A 4 -26.83 20.30 -0.13
N SER A 5 -25.78 21.07 0.17
CA SER A 5 -24.62 21.18 -0.73
C SER A 5 -23.35 21.44 0.08
N ARG A 6 -22.92 20.42 0.83
CA ARG A 6 -21.55 20.35 1.35
C ARG A 6 -20.66 19.67 0.30
N ARG A 7 -20.13 20.47 -0.63
CA ARG A 7 -19.00 20.04 -1.47
C ARG A 7 -17.79 19.78 -0.57
N HIS A 8 -17.35 18.53 -0.57
CA HIS A 8 -16.11 18.09 0.05
C HIS A 8 -14.94 18.74 -0.70
N GLN A 9 -14.21 19.65 -0.04
CA GLN A 9 -12.90 20.08 -0.53
C GLN A 9 -11.90 18.96 -0.25
N ILE A 10 -11.53 18.23 -1.31
CA ILE A 10 -10.46 17.24 -1.32
C ILE A 10 -9.14 18.00 -1.13
N VAL A 11 -8.46 17.77 -0.01
CA VAL A 11 -7.08 18.24 0.18
C VAL A 11 -6.18 17.33 -0.67
N ASN A 12 -5.75 17.83 -1.83
CA ASN A 12 -4.78 17.15 -2.68
C ASN A 12 -3.41 17.17 -1.99
N MET A 13 -2.90 15.99 -1.64
CA MET A 13 -1.53 15.82 -1.16
C MET A 13 -0.56 15.88 -2.35
N ARG A 14 0.11 17.01 -2.58
CA ARG A 14 1.38 17.06 -3.34
C ARG A 14 2.55 16.97 -2.36
N GLU A 15 3.50 16.09 -2.67
CA GLU A 15 4.77 15.96 -1.94
C GLU A 15 5.61 17.25 -2.03
N PRO A 16 6.45 17.56 -1.02
CA PRO A 16 7.35 18.71 -1.08
C PRO A 16 8.62 18.36 -1.88
N LEU A 17 8.94 19.21 -2.86
CA LEU A 17 10.25 19.25 -3.51
C LEU A 17 11.32 19.69 -2.50
N LEU A 18 12.40 18.93 -2.43
CA LEU A 18 13.62 19.26 -1.70
C LEU A 18 14.28 20.49 -2.33
N GLY A 19 14.42 21.57 -1.56
CA GLY A 19 15.20 22.76 -1.92
C GLY A 19 16.20 23.08 -0.81
N HIS A 20 17.45 23.29 -1.20
CA HIS A 20 18.64 23.48 -0.38
C HIS A 20 18.54 24.63 0.63
N SER A 21 19.19 24.43 1.77
CA SER A 21 19.50 25.43 2.78
C SER A 21 20.71 26.26 2.38
N GLU A 22 20.53 27.54 2.08
CA GLU A 22 21.58 28.56 2.23
C GLU A 22 20.98 29.74 3.01
N GLY A 23 21.74 30.20 4.00
CA GLY A 23 21.24 31.03 5.09
C GLY A 23 21.13 32.51 4.76
N LEU A 24 20.28 33.19 5.54
CA LEU A 24 20.42 34.62 5.84
C LEU A 24 20.00 34.85 7.30
N ILE A 25 20.98 35.28 8.09
CA ILE A 25 20.79 35.94 9.38
C ILE A 25 20.31 37.35 9.04
N GLY A 26 19.08 37.70 9.42
CA GLY A 26 18.48 39.00 9.17
C GLY A 26 17.45 39.31 10.26
N ASN A 27 17.56 40.52 10.81
CA ASN A 27 17.09 40.96 12.11
C ASN A 27 15.57 40.89 12.39
N GLN A 28 15.31 40.84 13.69
CA GLN A 28 14.03 40.86 14.39
C GLN A 28 13.01 41.89 13.89
N SER A 29 11.74 41.57 14.23
CA SER A 29 10.57 42.45 14.36
C SER A 29 9.64 42.57 13.15
N GLU A 30 8.90 41.50 12.84
CA GLU A 30 7.54 41.62 12.32
C GLU A 30 6.78 40.28 12.49
N ASN A 31 5.58 40.37 13.09
CA ASN A 31 4.57 39.32 13.29
C ASN A 31 4.76 38.25 14.37
N VAL A 32 4.97 38.70 15.63
CA VAL A 32 4.53 37.95 16.83
C VAL A 32 3.07 38.28 17.22
N GLY A 33 2.34 39.03 16.37
CA GLY A 33 0.98 39.53 16.66
C GLY A 33 -0.20 38.72 16.10
N GLN A 34 -0.01 37.53 15.52
CA GLN A 34 -1.12 36.74 14.92
C GLN A 34 -1.39 35.38 15.58
N ALA A 35 -0.75 35.06 16.70
CA ALA A 35 -0.89 33.74 17.34
C ALA A 35 -2.04 33.64 18.37
N GLU A 36 -2.62 34.75 18.85
CA GLU A 36 -3.55 34.71 19.98
C GLU A 36 -5.02 34.43 19.63
N ASN A 37 -5.41 34.44 18.35
CA ASN A 37 -6.80 34.23 17.91
C ASN A 37 -7.01 33.03 16.97
N TYR A 38 -6.05 32.10 16.87
CA TYR A 38 -6.24 30.92 16.03
C TYR A 38 -7.26 29.95 16.64
N VAL A 39 -8.52 30.10 16.23
CA VAL A 39 -9.57 29.10 16.47
C VAL A 39 -9.36 27.97 15.46
N GLY A 40 -8.75 26.88 15.92
CA GLY A 40 -8.41 25.74 15.06
C GLY A 40 -9.62 24.99 14.48
N PRO A 41 -9.37 23.91 13.72
CA PRO A 41 -10.43 23.07 13.16
C PRO A 41 -11.24 22.37 14.27
N ARG A 42 -12.49 22.00 13.97
CA ARG A 42 -13.30 21.17 14.87
C ARG A 42 -12.82 19.72 14.78
N ILE A 43 -12.11 19.26 15.80
CA ILE A 43 -11.60 17.89 15.88
C ILE A 43 -12.67 16.97 16.46
N ILE A 44 -13.12 16.00 15.66
CA ILE A 44 -14.02 14.93 16.10
C ILE A 44 -13.21 13.67 16.38
N VAL A 45 -13.26 13.21 17.64
CA VAL A 45 -12.71 11.91 18.03
C VAL A 45 -13.83 10.88 17.97
N LYS A 46 -13.70 9.88 17.10
CA LYS A 46 -14.63 8.73 17.05
C LYS A 46 -14.00 7.54 17.77
N GLY A 47 -14.65 7.08 18.85
CA GLY A 47 -14.27 5.89 19.61
C GLY A 47 -13.51 6.19 20.91
N LYS A 48 -13.37 5.16 21.77
CA LYS A 48 -12.66 5.26 23.05
C LYS A 48 -11.14 5.20 22.85
N GLN A 49 -10.42 5.89 23.73
CA GLN A 49 -8.98 5.73 23.90
C GLN A 49 -8.65 4.27 24.28
N PRO A 50 -7.58 3.67 23.75
CA PRO A 50 -7.16 2.33 24.15
C PRO A 50 -6.71 2.33 25.63
N LYS A 51 -7.07 1.28 26.37
CA LYS A 51 -6.52 1.01 27.71
C LYS A 51 -5.24 0.19 27.54
N GLY A 52 -4.07 0.83 27.62
CA GLY A 52 -2.76 0.18 27.52
C GLY A 52 -1.97 0.53 26.25
N PRO A 53 -0.74 -0.01 26.11
CA PRO A 53 0.16 0.28 25.00
C PRO A 53 -0.41 -0.22 23.66
N VAL A 54 -0.31 0.63 22.63
CA VAL A 54 -0.80 0.33 21.27
C VAL A 54 0.29 -0.38 20.48
N HIS A 55 0.20 -1.71 20.41
CA HIS A 55 1.14 -2.53 19.64
C HIS A 55 0.96 -2.32 18.13
N ASP A 56 2.08 -2.32 17.41
CA ASP A 56 2.08 -2.33 15.94
C ASP A 56 2.01 -3.76 15.42
N GLY A 57 1.04 -4.02 14.54
CA GLY A 57 0.91 -5.29 13.82
C GLY A 57 1.87 -5.39 12.63
N ILE A 58 2.88 -4.52 12.54
CA ILE A 58 3.79 -4.41 11.40
C ILE A 58 5.25 -4.34 11.83
N THR A 59 6.14 -4.78 10.95
CA THR A 59 7.59 -4.59 11.00
C THR A 59 8.04 -3.90 9.71
N ILE A 60 8.90 -2.89 9.83
CA ILE A 60 9.55 -2.27 8.67
C ILE A 60 11.01 -2.72 8.67
N ILE A 61 11.48 -3.24 7.53
CA ILE A 61 12.87 -3.67 7.35
C ILE A 61 13.55 -2.75 6.34
N GLU A 62 14.66 -2.14 6.74
CA GLU A 62 15.53 -1.36 5.85
C GLU A 62 16.32 -2.29 4.92
N LEU A 63 16.05 -2.24 3.61
CA LEU A 63 16.66 -3.16 2.63
C LEU A 63 18.00 -2.63 2.10
N LYS A 64 18.28 -1.33 2.27
CA LYS A 64 19.51 -0.68 1.77
C LYS A 64 20.80 -1.40 2.21
N GLN A 65 20.85 -1.89 3.45
CA GLN A 65 22.02 -2.60 3.95
C GLN A 65 22.15 -4.01 3.36
N CYS A 66 21.02 -4.65 3.07
CA CYS A 66 20.98 -5.96 2.41
C CYS A 66 21.51 -5.86 0.98
N TYR A 67 21.06 -4.86 0.20
CA TYR A 67 21.53 -4.65 -1.18
C TYR A 67 23.02 -4.36 -1.27
N ARG A 68 23.58 -3.59 -0.32
CA ARG A 68 25.02 -3.37 -0.26
C ARG A 68 25.80 -4.66 -0.03
N LYS A 69 25.33 -5.53 0.88
CA LYS A 69 25.97 -6.83 1.14
C LYS A 69 25.88 -7.79 -0.04
N LEU A 70 24.78 -7.74 -0.80
CA LEU A 70 24.56 -8.59 -1.97
C LEU A 70 25.22 -8.07 -3.26
N GLY A 71 25.99 -6.97 -3.20
CA GLY A 71 26.61 -6.37 -4.38
C GLY A 71 25.62 -5.70 -5.36
N LEU A 72 24.35 -5.54 -4.95
CA LEU A 72 23.28 -4.94 -5.76
C LEU A 72 23.20 -3.42 -5.57
N SER A 73 24.26 -2.78 -5.10
CA SER A 73 24.32 -1.33 -4.84
C SER A 73 23.96 -0.50 -6.07
N ARG A 74 24.29 -0.99 -7.28
CA ARG A 74 24.01 -0.36 -8.57
C ARG A 74 22.51 -0.35 -8.95
N PHE A 75 21.69 -1.18 -8.30
CA PHE A 75 20.24 -1.28 -8.53
C PHE A 75 19.41 -0.64 -7.40
N THR A 76 20.06 0.07 -6.48
CA THR A 76 19.38 0.70 -5.32
C THR A 76 18.39 1.81 -5.71
N THR A 77 18.47 2.34 -6.93
CA THR A 77 17.52 3.33 -7.46
C THR A 77 16.21 2.72 -7.95
N CYS A 78 16.20 1.44 -8.32
CA CYS A 78 15.01 0.73 -8.81
C CYS A 78 14.41 -0.25 -7.80
N LEU A 79 15.18 -0.67 -6.79
CA LEU A 79 14.73 -1.56 -5.72
C LEU A 79 14.11 -0.78 -4.55
N PRO A 80 13.09 -1.36 -3.87
CA PRO A 80 12.46 -0.70 -2.72
C PRO A 80 13.45 -0.51 -1.57
N SER A 81 13.49 0.69 -1.00
CA SER A 81 14.38 0.99 0.14
C SER A 81 14.01 0.27 1.44
N GLN A 82 12.73 -0.09 1.57
CA GLN A 82 12.14 -0.69 2.78
C GLN A 82 11.15 -1.79 2.39
N ALA A 83 11.01 -2.80 3.25
CA ALA A 83 9.92 -3.78 3.20
C ALA A 83 8.93 -3.56 4.35
N TRP A 84 7.64 -3.55 4.02
CA TRP A 84 6.53 -3.50 4.95
C TRP A 84 6.00 -4.91 5.21
N LEU A 85 6.07 -5.38 6.45
CA LEU A 85 5.65 -6.73 6.82
C LEU A 85 4.53 -6.68 7.86
N VAL A 86 3.42 -7.36 7.59
CA VAL A 86 2.30 -7.49 8.53
C VAL A 86 2.40 -8.80 9.30
N LYS A 87 2.25 -8.71 10.63
CA LYS A 87 2.29 -9.84 11.58
C LYS A 87 0.89 -10.44 11.76
N ASP A 88 0.29 -10.89 10.68
CA ASP A 88 -1.01 -11.56 10.68
C ASP A 88 -0.80 -13.05 10.37
N CYS A 89 -1.02 -13.92 11.36
CA CYS A 89 -0.83 -15.37 11.19
C CYS A 89 -1.75 -15.94 10.11
N CYS A 90 -3.00 -15.49 10.07
CA CYS A 90 -3.96 -15.90 9.04
C CYS A 90 -3.48 -15.42 7.67
N GLY A 91 -3.05 -14.17 7.58
CA GLY A 91 -2.49 -13.60 6.35
C GLY A 91 -1.25 -14.34 5.85
N ILE A 92 -0.33 -14.73 6.74
CA ILE A 92 0.86 -15.52 6.38
C ILE A 92 0.45 -16.88 5.78
N VAL A 93 -0.48 -17.59 6.42
CA VAL A 93 -0.98 -18.89 5.92
C VAL A 93 -1.63 -18.71 4.55
N CYS A 94 -2.48 -17.69 4.36
CA CYS A 94 -3.09 -17.39 3.08
C CYS A 94 -2.05 -17.05 1.99
N ALA A 95 -1.02 -16.26 2.32
CA ALA A 95 0.04 -15.92 1.38
C ALA A 95 0.88 -17.14 0.95
N VAL A 96 1.21 -18.04 1.90
CA VAL A 96 1.87 -19.32 1.59
C VAL A 96 0.99 -20.14 0.65
N PHE A 97 -0.29 -20.25 0.94
CA PHE A 97 -1.23 -20.98 0.09
C PHE A 97 -1.35 -20.36 -1.31
N THR A 98 -1.38 -19.04 -1.44
CA THR A 98 -1.33 -18.35 -2.73
C THR A 98 -0.09 -18.77 -3.55
N TYR A 99 1.09 -18.82 -2.93
CA TYR A 99 2.31 -19.23 -3.63
C TYR A 99 2.31 -20.71 -4.02
N LEU A 100 1.78 -21.59 -3.17
CA LEU A 100 1.60 -23.01 -3.51
C LEU A 100 0.66 -23.18 -4.70
N LEU A 101 -0.44 -22.43 -4.76
CA LEU A 101 -1.39 -22.47 -5.88
C LEU A 101 -0.77 -21.94 -7.18
N ILE A 102 -0.02 -20.83 -7.14
CA ILE A 102 0.69 -20.29 -8.31
C ILE A 102 1.72 -21.30 -8.81
N PHE A 103 2.50 -21.90 -7.91
CA PHE A 103 3.49 -22.92 -8.28
C PHE A 103 2.85 -24.18 -8.83
N TYR A 104 1.77 -24.66 -8.22
CA TYR A 104 1.04 -25.83 -8.69
C TYR A 104 0.47 -25.62 -10.10
N ALA A 105 -0.20 -24.49 -10.32
CA ALA A 105 -0.70 -24.13 -11.65
C ALA A 105 0.45 -24.02 -12.67
N PHE A 106 1.56 -23.39 -12.27
CA PHE A 106 2.77 -23.33 -13.07
C PHE A 106 3.25 -24.72 -13.51
N PHE A 107 3.34 -25.65 -12.56
CA PHE A 107 3.76 -27.02 -12.81
C PHE A 107 2.81 -27.74 -13.76
N VAL A 108 1.51 -27.71 -13.49
CA VAL A 108 0.48 -28.41 -14.29
C VAL A 108 0.49 -27.91 -15.73
N VAL A 109 0.48 -26.59 -15.94
CA VAL A 109 0.38 -26.05 -17.30
C VAL A 109 1.64 -26.36 -18.11
N ASN A 110 2.83 -26.20 -17.52
CA ASN A 110 4.06 -26.49 -18.26
C ASN A 110 4.25 -27.98 -18.52
N ASN A 111 4.06 -28.84 -17.53
CA ASN A 111 4.44 -30.27 -17.62
C ASN A 111 3.30 -31.18 -18.08
N VAL A 112 2.05 -30.84 -17.78
CA VAL A 112 0.89 -31.70 -18.06
C VAL A 112 0.12 -31.21 -19.29
N LEU A 113 0.03 -29.90 -19.52
CA LEU A 113 -0.71 -29.37 -20.67
C LEU A 113 0.21 -29.08 -21.86
N ILE A 114 1.30 -28.33 -21.68
CA ILE A 114 2.13 -27.82 -22.78
C ILE A 114 3.12 -28.86 -23.31
N VAL A 115 3.78 -29.63 -22.43
CA VAL A 115 4.77 -30.63 -22.85
C VAL A 115 4.17 -31.71 -23.77
N PRO A 116 3.00 -32.30 -23.47
CA PRO A 116 2.41 -33.37 -24.30
C PRO A 116 1.84 -32.91 -25.66
N LEU A 117 1.84 -31.61 -25.98
CA LEU A 117 1.40 -31.14 -27.28
C LEU A 117 2.41 -31.52 -28.36
N GLU A 118 2.15 -32.63 -29.03
CA GLU A 118 2.87 -33.09 -30.20
C GLU A 118 2.32 -32.43 -31.48
N GLY A 119 3.18 -32.17 -32.47
CA GLY A 119 2.78 -31.56 -33.75
C GLY A 119 2.59 -30.04 -33.77
N TYR A 120 2.29 -29.39 -32.63
CA TYR A 120 2.01 -27.94 -32.54
C TYR A 120 3.18 -27.10 -31.99
N VAL A 121 4.36 -27.18 -32.63
CA VAL A 121 5.63 -26.62 -32.11
C VAL A 121 5.53 -25.12 -31.79
N SER A 122 5.12 -24.29 -32.75
CA SER A 122 5.07 -22.83 -32.56
C SER A 122 4.06 -22.43 -31.49
N TYR A 123 2.88 -23.05 -31.50
CA TYR A 123 1.82 -22.79 -30.52
C TYR A 123 2.26 -23.17 -29.10
N LYS A 124 2.92 -24.33 -28.93
CA LYS A 124 3.51 -24.79 -27.66
C LYS A 124 4.47 -23.76 -27.06
N TRP A 125 5.44 -23.30 -27.85
CA TRP A 125 6.44 -22.34 -27.37
C TRP A 125 5.86 -20.96 -27.08
N ILE A 126 4.96 -20.46 -27.94
CA ILE A 126 4.31 -19.16 -27.74
C ILE A 126 3.50 -19.17 -26.43
N ASN A 127 2.63 -20.16 -26.24
CA ASN A 127 1.84 -20.26 -25.01
C ASN A 127 2.72 -20.50 -23.78
N GLY A 128 3.77 -21.32 -23.90
CA GLY A 128 4.75 -21.52 -22.83
C GLY A 128 5.40 -20.22 -22.39
N VAL A 129 5.95 -19.45 -23.33
CA VAL A 129 6.60 -18.16 -23.03
C VAL A 129 5.62 -17.17 -22.40
N ILE A 130 4.44 -17.01 -22.99
CA ILE A 130 3.41 -16.09 -22.47
C ILE A 130 3.02 -16.49 -21.03
N TYR A 131 2.73 -17.77 -20.80
CA TYR A 131 2.31 -18.26 -19.50
C TYR A 131 3.39 -18.10 -18.42
N ASN A 132 4.67 -18.35 -18.77
CA ASN A 132 5.81 -18.13 -17.88
C ASN A 132 5.96 -16.65 -17.49
N ILE A 133 5.84 -15.73 -18.46
CA ILE A 133 5.86 -14.29 -18.20
C ILE A 133 4.70 -13.88 -17.29
N MET A 134 3.48 -14.35 -17.57
CA MET A 134 2.31 -14.06 -16.73
C MET A 134 2.46 -14.59 -15.30
N SER A 135 3.02 -15.79 -15.14
CA SER A 135 3.32 -16.36 -13.82
C SER A 135 4.31 -15.49 -13.03
N LEU A 136 5.38 -15.01 -13.69
CA LEU A 136 6.35 -14.10 -13.06
C LEU A 136 5.72 -12.76 -12.68
N LEU A 137 4.85 -12.21 -13.54
CA LEU A 137 4.14 -10.95 -13.28
C LEU A 137 3.12 -11.11 -12.13
N ALA A 138 2.40 -12.23 -12.07
CA ALA A 138 1.48 -12.55 -10.97
C ALA A 138 2.24 -12.66 -9.64
N PHE A 139 3.35 -13.40 -9.61
CA PHE A 139 4.21 -13.51 -8.44
C PHE A 139 4.76 -12.14 -8.00
N SER A 140 5.32 -11.37 -8.95
CA SER A 140 5.93 -10.07 -8.66
C SER A 140 4.91 -9.04 -8.16
N SER A 141 3.73 -8.97 -8.78
CA SER A 141 2.66 -8.06 -8.35
C SER A 141 2.11 -8.44 -6.97
N HIS A 142 1.98 -9.73 -6.67
CA HIS A 142 1.61 -10.22 -5.35
C HIS A 142 2.64 -9.81 -4.29
N VAL A 143 3.93 -10.07 -4.52
CA VAL A 143 5.02 -9.69 -3.60
C VAL A 143 5.00 -8.18 -3.36
N ARG A 144 4.77 -7.36 -4.38
CA ARG A 144 4.66 -5.91 -4.21
C ARG A 144 3.41 -5.48 -3.44
N ALA A 145 2.26 -6.13 -3.64
CA ALA A 145 1.06 -5.84 -2.86
C ALA A 145 1.28 -6.18 -1.36
N MET A 146 1.96 -7.30 -1.10
CA MET A 146 2.27 -7.78 0.25
C MET A 146 3.30 -6.90 0.96
N LEU A 147 4.40 -6.54 0.30
CA LEU A 147 5.57 -5.92 0.95
C LEU A 147 5.63 -4.39 0.86
N SER A 148 4.69 -3.74 0.18
CA SER A 148 4.66 -2.27 0.08
C SER A 148 3.86 -1.66 1.23
N ASP A 149 4.27 -0.47 1.67
CA ASP A 149 3.45 0.35 2.58
C ASP A 149 2.11 0.65 1.89
N PRO A 150 0.96 0.27 2.49
CA PRO A 150 -0.36 0.52 1.92
C PRO A 150 -0.80 2.00 1.96
N GLY A 151 0.05 2.89 2.49
CA GLY A 151 -0.23 4.30 2.70
C GLY A 151 -0.57 4.59 4.15
N ALA A 152 0.23 4.06 5.08
CA ALA A 152 0.04 4.24 6.51
C ALA A 152 0.21 5.71 6.93
N VAL A 153 -0.72 6.18 7.77
CA VAL A 153 -0.65 7.51 8.39
C VAL A 153 0.32 7.44 9.58
N PRO A 154 1.26 8.38 9.71
CA PRO A 154 2.14 8.44 10.87
C PRO A 154 1.36 8.54 12.18
N LYS A 155 1.73 7.71 13.17
CA LYS A 155 1.18 7.80 14.52
C LYS A 155 1.62 9.10 15.19
N GLY A 156 0.81 9.60 16.12
CA GLY A 156 1.15 10.81 16.88
C GLY A 156 1.15 12.11 16.06
N ASN A 157 0.76 12.07 14.78
CA ASN A 157 0.80 13.27 13.93
C ASN A 157 -0.28 14.31 14.26
N ALA A 158 -1.10 14.09 15.30
CA ALA A 158 -2.09 15.05 15.76
C ALA A 158 -1.46 16.14 16.64
N THR A 159 -0.38 16.78 16.17
CA THR A 159 0.27 17.91 16.82
C THR A 159 -0.28 19.24 16.31
N LYS A 160 -0.10 20.32 17.06
CA LYS A 160 -0.57 21.66 16.66
C LYS A 160 0.14 22.12 15.39
N GLU A 161 1.43 21.83 15.27
CA GLU A 161 2.29 22.16 14.14
C GLU A 161 1.81 21.44 12.88
N ASN A 162 1.44 20.16 12.99
CA ASN A 162 0.94 19.41 11.85
C ASN A 162 -0.46 19.88 11.43
N ILE A 163 -1.31 20.31 12.37
CA ILE A 163 -2.61 20.94 12.06
C ILE A 163 -2.42 22.23 11.26
N ILE A 164 -1.47 23.08 11.67
CA ILE A 164 -1.11 24.31 10.97
C ILE A 164 -0.55 23.99 9.57
N ARG A 165 0.38 23.03 9.49
CA ARG A 165 0.99 22.58 8.23
C ARG A 165 -0.04 22.05 7.23
N LEU A 166 -1.08 21.38 7.71
CA LEU A 166 -2.18 20.89 6.87
C LEU A 166 -3.08 22.01 6.33
N GLY A 167 -2.88 23.27 6.76
CA GLY A 167 -3.68 24.41 6.31
C GLY A 167 -5.15 24.29 6.66
N LEU A 168 -5.47 23.60 7.77
CA LEU A 168 -6.84 23.33 8.18
C LEU A 168 -7.54 24.65 8.51
N LYS A 169 -8.66 24.91 7.84
CA LYS A 169 -9.42 26.15 7.99
C LYS A 169 -10.19 26.16 9.30
N GLN A 170 -10.43 27.35 9.83
CA GLN A 170 -11.31 27.54 10.99
C GLN A 170 -12.69 26.93 10.71
N GLY A 171 -13.20 26.13 11.66
CA GLY A 171 -14.48 25.44 11.54
C GLY A 171 -14.49 24.19 10.64
N GLN A 172 -13.38 23.87 9.96
CA GLN A 172 -13.26 22.62 9.21
C GLN A 172 -13.35 21.42 10.16
N ILE A 173 -14.17 20.44 9.80
CA ILE A 173 -14.32 19.21 10.58
C ILE A 173 -13.20 18.24 10.20
N VAL A 174 -12.41 17.83 11.18
CA VAL A 174 -11.36 16.81 11.00
C VAL A 174 -11.54 15.67 11.99
N TYR A 175 -11.28 14.45 11.53
CA TYR A 175 -11.41 13.27 12.38
C TYR A 175 -10.06 12.89 12.98
N LYS A 176 -10.05 12.52 14.25
CA LYS A 176 -8.87 11.99 14.93
C LYS A 176 -9.06 10.52 15.26
N CYS A 177 -8.02 9.73 15.04
CA CYS A 177 -7.97 8.34 15.50
C CYS A 177 -7.52 8.30 16.97
N PRO A 178 -8.33 7.75 17.90
CA PRO A 178 -7.92 7.63 19.29
C PRO A 178 -6.77 6.62 19.48
N LYS A 179 -6.72 5.56 18.65
CA LYS A 179 -5.69 4.50 18.75
C LYS A 179 -4.33 4.94 18.22
N CYS A 180 -4.29 5.60 17.07
CA CYS A 180 -3.03 6.04 16.45
C CYS A 180 -2.61 7.45 16.91
N VAL A 181 -3.49 8.17 17.61
CA VAL A 181 -3.30 9.58 17.98
C VAL A 181 -2.92 10.42 16.76
N CYS A 182 -3.62 10.20 15.65
CA CYS A 182 -3.33 10.83 14.36
C CYS A 182 -4.56 11.54 13.80
N ILE A 183 -4.36 12.61 13.04
CA ILE A 183 -5.41 13.20 12.21
C ILE A 183 -5.66 12.21 11.07
N LYS A 184 -6.91 11.81 10.88
CA LYS A 184 -7.34 10.93 9.79
C LYS A 184 -7.52 11.79 8.54
N PRO A 185 -6.70 11.57 7.50
CA PRO A 185 -6.99 12.12 6.17
C PRO A 185 -8.35 11.64 5.68
N ASP A 186 -8.86 12.29 4.64
CA ASP A 186 -10.10 11.85 4.01
C ASP A 186 -10.00 10.39 3.53
N ARG A 187 -11.08 9.64 3.71
CA ARG A 187 -11.18 8.20 3.41
C ARG A 187 -10.13 7.31 4.12
N ALA A 188 -9.51 7.78 5.20
CA ALA A 188 -8.59 6.96 5.99
C ALA A 188 -9.33 6.16 7.07
N HIS A 189 -9.02 4.87 7.15
CA HIS A 189 -9.61 3.96 8.14
C HIS A 189 -8.52 3.28 8.97
N HIS A 190 -8.85 2.96 10.23
CA HIS A 190 -7.93 2.26 11.12
C HIS A 190 -8.13 0.75 10.97
N CYS A 191 -7.09 0.04 10.55
CA CYS A 191 -7.07 -1.42 10.55
C CYS A 191 -6.57 -1.92 11.90
N SER A 192 -7.40 -2.73 12.59
CA SER A 192 -7.02 -3.33 13.88
C SER A 192 -5.94 -4.38 13.76
N VAL A 193 -5.83 -5.07 12.61
CA VAL A 193 -4.81 -6.08 12.36
C VAL A 193 -3.44 -5.42 12.19
N CYS A 194 -3.33 -4.43 11.29
CA CYS A 194 -2.07 -3.71 11.07
C CYS A 194 -1.72 -2.73 12.21
N GLY A 195 -2.69 -2.30 13.02
CA GLY A 195 -2.48 -1.30 14.08
C GLY A 195 -2.23 0.12 13.55
N ARG A 196 -2.63 0.40 12.30
CA ARG A 196 -2.34 1.65 11.58
C ARG A 196 -3.58 2.22 10.91
N CYS A 197 -3.65 3.54 10.79
CA CYS A 197 -4.61 4.18 9.88
C CYS A 197 -4.03 4.13 8.47
N ILE A 198 -4.81 3.69 7.49
CA ILE A 198 -4.40 3.55 6.09
C ILE A 198 -5.18 4.56 5.25
N LYS A 199 -4.47 5.32 4.40
CA LYS A 199 -5.06 6.30 3.48
C LYS A 199 -5.84 5.59 2.37
N LYS A 200 -7.05 6.07 2.04
CA LYS A 200 -7.97 5.44 1.09
C LYS A 200 -8.03 3.92 1.28
N MET A 201 -8.17 3.50 2.54
CA MET A 201 -8.23 2.08 2.88
C MET A 201 -9.42 1.46 2.16
N ASP A 202 -9.15 0.39 1.41
CA ASP A 202 -10.18 -0.44 0.84
C ASP A 202 -10.52 -1.56 1.85
N HIS A 203 -9.59 -2.48 2.07
CA HIS A 203 -9.77 -3.57 3.04
C HIS A 203 -8.44 -4.12 3.56
N HIS A 204 -8.49 -4.95 4.61
CA HIS A 204 -7.38 -5.83 4.99
C HIS A 204 -7.56 -7.16 4.29
N CYS A 205 -6.58 -7.58 3.49
CA CYS A 205 -6.68 -8.77 2.67
C CYS A 205 -5.72 -9.84 3.19
N PRO A 206 -6.23 -10.96 3.74
CA PRO A 206 -5.39 -12.06 4.19
C PRO A 206 -4.56 -12.66 3.04
N TRP A 207 -5.10 -12.70 1.83
CA TRP A 207 -4.46 -13.31 0.66
C TRP A 207 -3.15 -12.64 0.24
N VAL A 208 -3.02 -11.32 0.45
CA VAL A 208 -1.77 -10.58 0.25
C VAL A 208 -1.09 -10.22 1.56
N ASN A 209 -1.55 -10.77 2.70
CA ASN A 209 -1.07 -10.47 4.05
C ASN A 209 -0.81 -8.96 4.30
N ASN A 210 -1.71 -8.09 3.85
CA ASN A 210 -1.56 -6.65 3.99
C ASN A 210 -2.91 -5.91 3.83
N CYS A 211 -2.95 -4.67 4.29
CA CYS A 211 -4.01 -3.76 3.86
C CYS A 211 -3.86 -3.41 2.38
N VAL A 212 -4.98 -3.20 1.70
CA VAL A 212 -5.05 -2.57 0.38
C VAL A 212 -5.46 -1.11 0.60
N GLY A 213 -4.59 -0.20 0.19
CA GLY A 213 -4.80 1.24 0.31
C GLY A 213 -4.04 2.02 -0.76
N GLU A 214 -4.03 3.34 -0.65
CA GLU A 214 -3.46 4.23 -1.67
C GLU A 214 -2.03 3.85 -2.11
N GLY A 215 -1.20 3.35 -1.18
CA GLY A 215 0.21 3.04 -1.44
C GLY A 215 0.46 1.76 -2.26
N ASN A 216 -0.47 0.80 -2.23
CA ASN A 216 -0.27 -0.51 -2.87
C ASN A 216 -1.45 -0.99 -3.73
N GLN A 217 -2.55 -0.23 -3.82
CA GLN A 217 -3.76 -0.60 -4.56
C GLN A 217 -3.47 -0.97 -6.02
N LYS A 218 -2.53 -0.29 -6.68
CA LYS A 218 -2.14 -0.61 -8.07
C LYS A 218 -1.55 -2.01 -8.21
N TYR A 219 -0.76 -2.48 -7.23
CA TYR A 219 -0.18 -3.81 -7.26
C TYR A 219 -1.22 -4.89 -7.00
N PHE A 220 -2.16 -4.61 -6.09
CA PHE A 220 -3.30 -5.48 -5.85
C PHE A 220 -4.16 -5.64 -7.11
N ALA A 221 -4.51 -4.54 -7.77
CA ALA A 221 -5.27 -4.58 -9.03
C ALA A 221 -4.53 -5.36 -10.13
N LEU A 222 -3.22 -5.11 -10.30
CA LEU A 222 -2.38 -5.86 -11.24
C LEU A 222 -2.35 -7.35 -10.90
N PHE A 223 -2.19 -7.72 -9.63
CA PHE A 223 -2.21 -9.11 -9.19
C PHE A 223 -3.54 -9.79 -9.54
N THR A 224 -4.68 -9.17 -9.20
CA THR A 224 -5.99 -9.73 -9.52
C THR A 224 -6.22 -9.86 -11.03
N PHE A 225 -5.76 -8.89 -11.81
CA PHE A 225 -5.86 -8.93 -13.26
C PHE A 225 -4.99 -10.04 -13.86
N GLN A 226 -3.75 -10.21 -13.38
CA GLN A 226 -2.89 -11.29 -13.85
C GLN A 226 -3.42 -12.66 -13.47
N ILE A 227 -3.99 -12.83 -12.28
CA ILE A 227 -4.63 -14.09 -11.85
C ILE A 227 -5.88 -14.42 -12.68
N TYR A 228 -6.60 -13.41 -13.18
CA TYR A 228 -7.69 -13.62 -14.12
C TYR A 228 -7.15 -14.12 -15.47
N LEU A 229 -6.19 -13.41 -16.06
CA LEU A 229 -5.61 -13.79 -17.35
C LEU A 229 -4.90 -15.15 -17.30
N TYR A 230 -4.27 -15.47 -16.17
CA TYR A 230 -3.55 -16.73 -15.93
C TYR A 230 -4.43 -17.98 -16.11
N ARG A 231 -5.75 -17.84 -16.01
CA ARG A 231 -6.74 -18.91 -16.23
C ARG A 231 -7.07 -19.15 -17.70
N VAL A 232 -6.81 -18.18 -18.58
CA VAL A 232 -7.28 -18.20 -19.98
C VAL A 232 -6.52 -19.23 -20.82
N ILE A 233 -5.18 -19.25 -20.70
CA ILE A 233 -4.32 -20.15 -21.50
C ILE A 233 -4.64 -21.62 -21.22
N PRO A 234 -4.73 -22.10 -19.97
CA PRO A 234 -5.07 -23.50 -19.70
C PRO A 234 -6.41 -23.93 -20.31
N SER A 235 -7.44 -23.08 -20.23
CA SER A 235 -8.75 -23.38 -20.82
C SER A 235 -8.67 -23.60 -22.32
N SER A 236 -7.93 -22.74 -23.04
CA SER A 236 -7.72 -22.90 -24.49
C SER A 236 -6.85 -24.12 -24.85
N LEU A 237 -5.94 -24.52 -23.97
CA LEU A 237 -5.06 -25.68 -24.21
C LEU A 237 -5.83 -27.00 -24.03
N VAL A 238 -6.74 -27.06 -23.06
CA VAL A 238 -7.58 -28.24 -22.83
C VAL A 238 -8.46 -28.53 -24.04
N GLU A 239 -9.00 -27.51 -24.71
CA GLU A 239 -9.77 -27.68 -25.95
C GLU A 239 -8.96 -28.30 -27.10
N GLN A 240 -7.63 -28.22 -27.09
CA GLN A 240 -6.78 -28.83 -28.13
C GLN A 240 -6.33 -30.26 -27.79
N LEU A 241 -6.48 -30.66 -26.53
CA LEU A 241 -6.11 -32.01 -26.04
C LEU A 241 -7.30 -32.97 -26.05
N LEU A 242 -8.53 -32.47 -26.18
CA LEU A 242 -9.77 -33.23 -26.34
C LEU A 242 -10.13 -33.39 -27.83
#